data_AF-A0A257UG98-F1
#
_entry.id   AF-A0A257UG98-F1
#
_cell.length_a   1.000
_cell.length_b   1.000
_cell.length_c   1.000
_cell.angle_alpha   90.00
_cell.angle_beta   90.00
_cell.angle_gamma   90.00
#
_symmetry.space_group_name_H-M   'P 1'
#
loop_
_entity.id
_entity.type
_entity.pdbx_description
1 polymer ?
#
loop_
_entity_poly.entity_id
_entity_poly.type
_entity_poly.pdbx_seq_one_letter_code
_entity_poly.pdbx_strand_id
1 'polypeptide(L)'
;MEEKAAEVYQAAEGILASKPDWITFFKKVVGKGGVMWKVFPNKKQRAAFERTDEYAAIQQMIAMLRKMEDDEDRPKELTKVITVRLPECLHIALRHEATGFETSINKLCISKLLQVIDDDLVPQDKVGMLRGGAAAKEANGRPMRVRPRIRIESEASPRPESA
;
A
#
# COMPACT_ATOMS: atom_id res chain seq x y z
N MET A 1 6.95 13.45 25.29
CA MET A 1 6.71 12.88 23.95
C MET A 1 8.04 12.54 23.31
N GLU A 2 8.99 13.47 23.34
CA GLU A 2 10.40 13.30 22.91
C GLU A 2 11.08 12.04 23.46
N GLU A 3 11.03 11.78 24.78
CA GLU A 3 11.68 10.59 25.37
C GLU A 3 11.15 9.26 24.79
N LYS A 4 9.83 9.17 24.58
CA LYS A 4 9.19 7.99 23.96
C LYS A 4 9.47 7.90 22.46
N ALA A 5 9.59 9.04 21.78
CA ALA A 5 9.95 9.08 20.36
C ALA A 5 11.38 8.58 20.16
N ALA A 6 12.31 9.03 21.01
CA ALA A 6 13.68 8.54 21.05
C ALA A 6 13.75 7.04 21.36
N GLU A 7 12.93 6.53 22.28
CA GLU A 7 12.83 5.10 22.57
C GLU A 7 12.46 4.27 21.32
N VAL A 8 11.44 4.71 20.58
CA VAL A 8 11.04 4.04 19.33
C VAL A 8 12.14 4.09 18.28
N TYR A 9 12.82 5.24 18.15
CA TYR A 9 13.93 5.42 17.23
C TYR A 9 15.12 4.50 17.56
N GLN A 10 15.53 4.46 18.84
CA GLN A 10 16.61 3.59 19.30
C GLN A 10 16.30 2.11 19.08
N ALA A 11 15.06 1.70 19.34
CA ALA A 11 14.63 0.34 19.02
C ALA A 11 14.67 0.04 17.51
N ALA A 12 14.30 1.02 16.67
CA ALA A 12 14.38 0.92 15.22
C ALA A 12 15.84 0.78 14.74
N GLU A 13 16.77 1.59 15.27
CA GLU A 13 18.21 1.46 14.98
C GLU A 13 18.76 0.08 15.36
N GLY A 14 18.40 -0.42 16.54
CA GLY A 14 18.80 -1.77 16.97
C GLY A 14 18.28 -2.87 16.04
N ILE A 15 17.06 -2.72 15.51
CA ILE A 15 16.50 -3.65 14.52
C ILE A 15 17.24 -3.49 13.18
N LEU A 16 17.53 -2.26 12.74
CA LEU A 16 18.23 -1.98 11.48
C LEU A 16 19.64 -2.61 11.46
N ALA A 17 20.35 -2.60 12.60
CA ALA A 17 21.68 -3.20 12.74
C ALA A 17 21.71 -4.71 12.42
N SER A 18 20.57 -5.40 12.58
CA SER A 18 20.43 -6.81 12.21
C SER A 18 20.24 -7.04 10.69
N LYS A 19 20.30 -5.96 9.88
CA LYS A 19 20.08 -5.95 8.43
C LYS A 19 18.82 -6.73 7.99
N PRO A 20 17.65 -6.43 8.58
CA PRO A 20 16.41 -7.10 8.22
C PRO A 20 15.99 -6.70 6.80
N ASP A 21 15.13 -7.51 6.19
CA ASP A 21 14.33 -7.08 5.06
C ASP A 21 13.38 -5.94 5.46
N TRP A 22 12.98 -5.10 4.50
CA TRP A 22 12.15 -3.93 4.79
C TRP A 22 10.79 -4.31 5.37
N ILE A 23 10.27 -5.49 5.00
CA ILE A 23 8.99 -6.00 5.49
C ILE A 23 9.09 -6.36 6.97
N THR A 24 10.11 -7.13 7.35
CA THR A 24 10.39 -7.49 8.74
C THR A 24 10.63 -6.24 9.58
N PHE A 25 11.39 -5.27 9.06
CA PHE A 25 11.60 -3.98 9.71
C PHE A 25 10.26 -3.26 9.92
N PHE A 26 9.47 -3.10 8.85
CA PHE A 26 8.16 -2.46 8.90
C PHE A 26 7.26 -3.12 9.95
N LYS A 27 7.12 -4.46 9.91
CA LYS A 27 6.28 -5.21 10.86
C LYS A 27 6.70 -5.04 12.32
N LYS A 28 8.01 -5.05 12.59
CA LYS A 28 8.53 -4.95 13.95
C LYS A 28 8.46 -3.53 14.51
N VAL A 29 8.60 -2.50 13.67
CA VAL A 29 8.66 -1.11 14.12
C VAL A 29 7.30 -0.41 14.00
N VAL A 30 6.77 -0.30 12.78
CA VAL A 30 5.62 0.56 12.43
C VAL A 30 4.31 -0.21 12.30
N GLY A 31 4.40 -1.46 11.83
CA GLY A 31 3.27 -2.34 11.58
C GLY A 31 2.48 -2.63 12.85
N LYS A 32 1.23 -3.07 12.68
CA LYS A 32 0.32 -3.35 13.79
C LYS A 32 0.96 -4.34 14.77
N GLY A 33 1.12 -3.90 16.03
CA GLY A 33 1.77 -4.69 17.09
C GLY A 33 3.29 -4.51 17.20
N GLY A 34 3.89 -3.68 16.34
CA GLY A 34 5.29 -3.27 16.41
C GLY A 34 5.59 -2.35 17.59
N VAL A 35 6.85 -1.93 17.70
CA VAL A 35 7.35 -1.07 18.79
C VAL A 35 6.50 0.20 18.93
N MET A 36 6.18 0.87 17.82
CA MET A 36 5.36 2.08 17.82
C MET A 36 3.99 1.85 18.48
N TRP A 37 3.35 0.70 18.24
CA TRP A 37 2.03 0.38 18.82
C TRP A 37 2.10 0.06 20.31
N LYS A 38 3.23 -0.44 20.79
CA LYS A 38 3.47 -0.73 22.21
C LYS A 38 3.74 0.56 23.00
N VAL A 39 4.58 1.44 22.46
CA VAL A 39 4.97 2.71 23.11
C VAL A 39 3.83 3.74 23.06
N PHE A 40 3.08 3.77 21.95
CA PHE A 40 1.97 4.69 21.73
C PHE A 40 0.65 3.92 21.48
N PRO A 41 0.00 3.40 22.55
CA PRO A 41 -1.26 2.65 22.42
C PRO A 41 -2.44 3.55 22.03
N ASN A 42 -2.39 4.85 22.33
CA ASN A 42 -3.45 5.81 22.00
C ASN A 42 -3.28 6.37 20.58
N LYS A 43 -4.38 6.45 19.83
CA LYS A 43 -4.44 7.05 18.49
C LYS A 43 -3.89 8.49 18.47
N LYS A 44 -4.25 9.33 19.43
CA LYS A 44 -3.75 10.72 19.51
C LYS A 44 -2.23 10.79 19.69
N GLN A 45 -1.65 9.84 20.43
CA GLN A 45 -0.21 9.78 20.66
C GLN A 45 0.55 9.31 19.42
N ARG A 46 -0.02 8.35 18.66
CA ARG A 46 0.53 7.92 17.37
C ARG A 46 0.51 9.05 16.34
N ALA A 47 -0.62 9.74 16.19
CA ALA A 47 -0.74 10.90 15.29
C ALA A 47 0.26 12.01 15.63
N ALA A 48 0.55 12.21 16.92
CA ALA A 48 1.56 13.17 17.33
C ALA A 48 3.00 12.67 17.07
N PHE A 49 3.28 11.38 17.23
CA PHE A 49 4.58 10.77 16.89
C PHE A 49 4.85 10.78 15.39
N GLU A 50 3.84 10.57 14.56
CA GLU A 50 3.96 10.60 13.09
C GLU A 50 4.40 11.97 12.54
N ARG A 51 4.31 13.02 13.36
CA ARG A 51 4.75 14.39 13.04
C ARG A 51 6.14 14.73 13.54
N THR A 52 6.84 13.80 14.21
CA THR A 52 8.18 14.05 14.76
C THR A 52 9.28 13.67 13.79
N ASP A 53 10.47 14.24 13.99
CA ASP A 53 11.65 13.98 13.16
C ASP A 53 12.12 12.53 13.26
N GLU A 54 11.92 11.88 14.42
CA GLU A 54 12.24 10.46 14.61
C GLU A 54 11.41 9.57 13.68
N TYR A 55 10.13 9.89 13.50
CA TYR A 55 9.28 9.15 12.57
C TYR A 55 9.72 9.36 11.12
N ALA A 56 10.09 10.60 10.76
CA ALA A 56 10.65 10.89 9.45
C ALA A 56 11.95 10.10 9.19
N ALA A 57 12.83 9.98 10.19
CA ALA A 57 14.04 9.18 10.10
C ALA A 57 13.74 7.67 9.94
N ILE A 58 12.76 7.13 10.67
CA ILE A 58 12.30 5.73 10.49
C ILE A 58 11.76 5.49 9.08
N GLN A 59 11.01 6.45 8.52
CA GLN A 59 10.53 6.37 7.13
C GLN A 59 11.69 6.38 6.12
N GLN A 60 12.76 7.13 6.37
CA GLN A 60 13.98 7.09 5.56
C GLN A 60 14.68 5.72 5.64
N MET A 61 14.74 5.10 6.82
CA MET A 61 15.29 3.74 6.99
C MET A 61 14.50 2.72 6.15
N ILE A 62 13.16 2.80 6.15
CA ILE A 62 12.30 1.93 5.34
C ILE A 62 12.57 2.16 3.84
N ALA A 63 12.66 3.42 3.41
CA ALA A 63 12.96 3.76 2.02
C ALA A 63 14.33 3.21 1.58
N MET A 64 15.34 3.27 2.44
CA MET A 64 16.66 2.70 2.21
C MET A 64 16.61 1.17 2.07
N LEU A 65 15.96 0.47 3.00
CA LEU A 65 15.83 -1.00 2.95
C LEU A 65 15.08 -1.48 1.70
N ARG A 66 14.09 -0.70 1.23
CA ARG A 66 13.35 -1.00 0.00
C ARG A 66 14.22 -0.89 -1.25
N LYS A 67 15.11 0.10 -1.32
CA LYS A 67 16.09 0.21 -2.42
C LYS A 67 17.02 -1.01 -2.44
N MET A 68 17.47 -1.46 -1.26
CA MET A 68 18.36 -2.63 -1.15
C MET A 68 17.69 -3.97 -1.46
N GLU A 69 16.37 -4.11 -1.24
CA GLU A 69 15.67 -5.35 -1.58
C GLU A 69 15.46 -5.52 -3.09
N ASP A 70 15.37 -4.42 -3.85
CA ASP A 70 15.29 -4.51 -5.32
C ASP A 70 16.57 -5.13 -5.93
N ASP A 71 17.72 -5.04 -5.26
CA ASP A 71 19.01 -5.58 -5.70
C ASP A 71 19.25 -7.05 -5.27
N GLU A 72 18.48 -7.56 -4.30
CA GLU A 72 18.73 -8.86 -3.65
C GLU A 72 17.61 -9.86 -3.94
N ASP A 73 17.95 -11.07 -4.42
CA ASP A 73 17.04 -12.20 -4.66
C ASP A 73 16.60 -12.88 -3.34
N ARG A 74 15.99 -12.10 -2.43
CA ARG A 74 15.45 -12.61 -1.16
C ARG A 74 14.06 -13.24 -1.35
N PRO A 75 13.69 -14.25 -0.53
CA PRO A 75 12.36 -14.82 -0.53
C PRO A 75 11.32 -13.77 -0.14
N LYS A 76 10.48 -13.39 -1.10
CA LYS A 76 9.48 -12.32 -0.96
C LYS A 76 8.27 -12.81 -0.18
N GLU A 77 7.75 -11.97 0.71
CA GLU A 77 6.45 -12.25 1.35
C GLU A 77 5.35 -12.45 0.28
N LEU A 78 4.36 -13.28 0.60
CA LEU A 78 3.17 -13.49 -0.23
C LEU A 78 2.52 -12.14 -0.59
N THR A 79 2.68 -11.74 -1.85
CA THR A 79 2.14 -10.49 -2.35
C THR A 79 0.62 -10.56 -2.41
N LYS A 80 -0.06 -9.57 -1.82
CA LYS A 80 -1.51 -9.40 -1.90
C LYS A 80 -1.82 -8.25 -2.85
N VAL A 81 -2.82 -8.44 -3.71
CA VAL A 81 -3.25 -7.43 -4.69
C VAL A 81 -4.47 -6.70 -4.16
N ILE A 82 -4.38 -5.36 -4.14
CA ILE A 82 -5.54 -4.48 -3.99
C ILE A 82 -5.87 -3.90 -5.38
N THR A 83 -7.16 -3.87 -5.74
CA THR A 83 -7.61 -3.25 -7.00
C THR A 83 -8.30 -1.93 -6.66
N VAL A 84 -7.71 -0.81 -7.08
CA VAL A 84 -8.25 0.54 -6.85
C VAL A 84 -8.78 1.10 -8.16
N ARG A 85 -10.01 1.64 -8.16
CA ARG A 85 -10.54 2.39 -9.29
C ARG A 85 -10.12 3.86 -9.15
N LEU A 86 -9.33 4.35 -10.09
CA LEU A 86 -8.83 5.72 -10.10
C LEU A 86 -9.45 6.49 -11.29
N PRO A 87 -9.78 7.78 -11.11
CA PRO A 87 -10.06 8.67 -12.25
C PRO A 87 -8.84 8.75 -13.19
N GLU A 88 -9.11 8.89 -14.49
CA GLU A 88 -8.06 8.93 -15.52
C GLU A 88 -7.01 10.03 -15.26
N CYS A 89 -7.46 11.21 -14.85
CA CYS A 89 -6.57 12.34 -14.53
C CYS A 89 -5.58 12.00 -13.40
N LEU A 90 -6.03 11.29 -12.37
CA LEU A 90 -5.18 10.89 -11.24
C LEU A 90 -4.18 9.80 -11.66
N HIS A 91 -4.62 8.85 -12.48
CA HIS A 91 -3.72 7.83 -13.02
C HIS A 91 -2.61 8.45 -13.89
N ILE A 92 -2.95 9.42 -14.74
CA ILE A 92 -1.97 10.16 -15.55
C ILE A 92 -0.99 10.92 -14.65
N ALA A 93 -1.48 11.62 -13.62
CA ALA A 93 -0.62 12.34 -12.68
C ALA A 93 0.38 11.40 -11.98
N LEU A 94 -0.06 10.24 -11.49
CA LEU A 94 0.80 9.22 -10.88
C LEU A 94 1.86 8.69 -11.87
N ARG A 95 1.49 8.53 -13.14
CA ARG A 95 2.43 8.11 -14.19
C ARG A 95 3.52 9.16 -14.41
N HIS A 96 3.15 10.43 -14.52
CA HIS A 96 4.12 11.51 -14.68
C HIS A 96 5.08 11.61 -13.50
N GLU A 97 4.56 11.51 -12.28
CA GLU A 97 5.37 11.54 -11.07
C GLU A 97 6.34 10.34 -11.02
N ALA A 98 5.86 9.14 -11.37
CA ALA A 98 6.70 7.94 -11.40
C ALA A 98 7.85 8.07 -12.41
N THR A 99 7.57 8.62 -13.60
CA THR A 99 8.60 8.94 -14.59
C THR A 99 9.60 9.96 -14.07
N GLY A 100 9.16 10.98 -13.33
CA GLY A 100 10.04 11.97 -12.71
C GLY A 100 10.99 11.40 -11.65
N PHE A 101 10.60 10.31 -10.99
CA PHE A 101 11.42 9.57 -10.03
C PHE A 101 12.09 8.32 -10.64
N GLU A 102 12.05 8.14 -11.95
CA GLU A 102 12.60 6.98 -12.67
C GLU A 102 12.15 5.62 -12.08
N THR A 103 10.90 5.55 -11.62
CA THR A 103 10.34 4.38 -10.96
C THR A 103 9.04 3.92 -11.62
N SER A 104 8.59 2.70 -11.31
CA SER A 104 7.30 2.23 -11.81
C SER A 104 6.16 2.84 -10.98
N ILE A 105 4.98 2.98 -11.60
CA ILE A 105 3.76 3.44 -10.91
C ILE A 105 3.53 2.63 -9.63
N ASN A 106 3.72 1.31 -9.68
CA ASN A 106 3.52 0.45 -8.51
C ASN A 106 4.52 0.74 -7.39
N LYS A 107 5.81 0.95 -7.70
CA LYS A 107 6.83 1.29 -6.69
C LYS A 107 6.53 2.64 -6.04
N LEU A 108 6.13 3.64 -6.83
CA LEU A 108 5.68 4.94 -6.33
C LEU A 108 4.44 4.79 -5.43
N CYS A 109 3.41 4.07 -5.89
CA CYS A 109 2.17 3.86 -5.14
C CYS A 109 2.45 3.18 -3.80
N ILE A 110 3.29 2.13 -3.75
CA ILE A 110 3.67 1.50 -2.48
C ILE A 110 4.36 2.51 -1.57
N SER A 111 5.27 3.35 -2.08
CA SER A 111 5.91 4.41 -1.28
C SER A 111 4.93 5.41 -0.73
N LYS A 112 3.94 5.84 -1.51
CA LYS A 112 2.87 6.72 -1.03
C LYS A 112 1.96 6.02 0.00
N LEU A 113 1.68 4.73 -0.17
CA LEU A 113 0.85 3.96 0.78
C LEU A 113 1.54 3.67 2.13
N LEU A 114 2.87 3.71 2.18
CA LEU A 114 3.63 3.58 3.44
C LEU A 114 3.64 4.88 4.26
N GLN A 115 3.38 6.01 3.61
CA GLN A 115 3.26 7.30 4.29
C GLN A 115 1.91 7.37 4.98
N VAL A 116 1.91 7.92 6.19
CA VAL A 116 0.67 8.12 6.94
C VAL A 116 -0.11 9.27 6.32
N ILE A 117 -1.42 9.05 6.21
CA ILE A 117 -2.38 10.07 5.80
C ILE A 117 -3.04 10.59 7.08
N ASP A 118 -3.16 11.91 7.22
CA ASP A 118 -3.92 12.50 8.33
C ASP A 118 -5.37 11.98 8.32
N ASP A 119 -5.90 11.65 9.50
CA ASP A 119 -7.23 11.05 9.65
C ASP A 119 -8.35 11.87 8.99
N ASP A 120 -8.21 13.20 8.98
CA ASP A 120 -9.19 14.14 8.42
C ASP A 120 -9.25 14.09 6.88
N LEU A 121 -8.22 13.53 6.23
CA LEU A 121 -8.13 13.38 4.79
C LEU A 121 -8.69 12.04 4.29
N VAL A 122 -9.04 11.12 5.20
CA VAL A 122 -9.64 9.83 4.85
C VAL A 122 -11.16 9.97 4.84
N PRO A 123 -11.82 9.80 3.68
CA PRO A 123 -13.28 9.81 3.63
C PRO A 123 -13.82 8.72 4.56
N GLN A 124 -14.59 9.12 5.56
CA GLN A 124 -15.30 8.18 6.41
C GLN A 124 -16.50 7.67 5.61
N ASP A 125 -16.50 6.38 5.28
CA ASP A 125 -17.70 5.75 4.74
C ASP A 125 -18.84 5.98 5.74
N LYS A 126 -19.92 6.60 5.28
CA LYS A 126 -21.19 6.61 6.03
C LYS A 126 -21.72 5.19 6.03
N VAL A 127 -21.19 4.35 6.92
CA VAL A 127 -21.75 3.03 7.22
C VAL A 127 -23.12 3.27 7.85
N GLY A 128 -24.18 3.29 7.03
CA GLY A 128 -25.55 3.32 7.56
C GLY A 128 -26.59 4.11 6.76
N MET A 129 -26.67 3.96 5.44
CA MET A 129 -27.92 4.20 4.70
C MET A 129 -27.72 3.66 3.29
N LEU A 130 -28.43 2.57 2.95
CA LEU A 130 -28.51 1.84 1.66
C LEU A 130 -28.29 0.32 1.82
N ARG A 131 -28.88 -0.27 2.86
CA ARG A 131 -29.41 -1.65 2.81
C ARG A 131 -30.82 -1.67 3.40
N GLY A 132 -31.67 -0.81 2.84
CA GLY A 132 -33.11 -0.78 3.06
C GLY A 132 -33.74 -0.36 1.75
N GLY A 133 -34.03 -1.33 0.89
CA GLY A 133 -34.50 -1.10 -0.48
C GLY A 133 -35.02 -2.39 -1.09
N ALA A 134 -36.21 -2.76 -0.65
CA ALA A 134 -37.21 -3.60 -1.32
C ALA A 134 -36.78 -4.98 -1.87
N ALA A 135 -37.27 -6.02 -1.19
CA ALA A 135 -37.68 -7.25 -1.85
C ALA A 135 -38.72 -6.90 -2.94
N ALA A 136 -38.27 -6.73 -4.17
CA ALA A 136 -39.14 -6.82 -5.34
C ALA A 136 -39.33 -8.30 -5.64
N LYS A 137 -40.54 -8.81 -5.37
CA LYS A 137 -41.02 -10.10 -5.86
C LYS A 137 -40.83 -10.16 -7.38
N GLU A 138 -40.07 -11.12 -7.87
CA GLU A 138 -40.11 -11.52 -9.26
C GLU A 138 -41.48 -12.17 -9.55
N ALA A 139 -42.30 -11.47 -10.33
CA ALA A 139 -43.32 -12.10 -11.15
C ALA A 139 -42.78 -12.11 -12.58
N ASN A 140 -42.82 -13.29 -13.18
CA ASN A 140 -42.55 -13.60 -14.58
C ASN A 140 -41.10 -13.93 -14.95
N GLY A 141 -40.87 -15.24 -15.10
CA GLY A 141 -39.57 -15.83 -15.39
C GLY A 141 -39.00 -15.45 -16.76
N ARG A 142 -37.71 -15.10 -16.75
CA ARG A 142 -36.71 -15.36 -17.79
C ARG A 142 -35.32 -15.20 -17.15
N PRO A 143 -34.44 -16.22 -17.17
CA PRO A 143 -33.11 -16.07 -16.59
C PRO A 143 -32.26 -15.09 -17.40
N MET A 144 -31.64 -14.16 -16.68
CA MET A 144 -30.70 -13.18 -17.18
C MET A 144 -29.44 -13.90 -17.70
N ARG A 145 -29.18 -13.84 -19.01
CA ARG A 145 -27.96 -14.37 -19.63
C ARG A 145 -26.74 -13.63 -19.08
N VAL A 146 -25.93 -14.33 -18.28
CA VAL A 146 -24.59 -13.90 -17.89
C VAL A 146 -23.75 -13.82 -19.18
N ARG A 147 -23.33 -12.63 -19.58
CA ARG A 147 -22.44 -12.48 -20.75
C ARG A 147 -21.08 -13.12 -20.41
N PRO A 148 -20.51 -13.97 -21.28
CA PRO A 148 -19.21 -14.54 -21.02
C PRO A 148 -18.13 -13.46 -21.07
N ARG A 149 -17.16 -13.60 -20.16
CA ARG A 149 -15.92 -12.82 -20.06
C ARG A 149 -15.18 -12.92 -21.39
N ILE A 150 -15.00 -11.79 -22.09
CA ILE A 150 -14.20 -11.72 -23.31
C ILE A 150 -12.76 -12.11 -22.95
N ARG A 151 -12.29 -13.21 -23.55
CA ARG A 151 -10.90 -13.65 -23.52
C ARG A 151 -10.16 -12.81 -24.56
N ILE A 152 -9.25 -11.95 -24.12
CA ILE A 152 -8.35 -11.25 -25.03
C ILE A 152 -7.32 -12.29 -25.47
N GLU A 153 -7.47 -12.79 -26.70
CA GLU A 153 -6.44 -13.57 -27.37
C GLU A 153 -5.36 -12.60 -27.85
N SER A 154 -4.13 -12.80 -27.37
CA SER A 154 -2.95 -12.10 -27.86
C SER A 154 -2.62 -12.63 -29.26
N GLU A 155 -2.70 -11.78 -30.27
CA GLU A 155 -2.19 -12.06 -31.61
C GLU A 155 -0.70 -12.44 -31.54
N ALA A 156 -0.42 -13.70 -31.89
CA ALA A 156 0.92 -14.14 -32.26
C ALA A 156 1.22 -13.63 -33.68
N SER A 157 2.25 -12.78 -33.79
CA SER A 157 2.79 -12.34 -35.08
C SER A 157 3.41 -13.54 -35.83
N PRO A 158 3.13 -13.72 -37.14
CA PRO A 158 3.67 -14.85 -37.90
C PRO A 158 5.13 -14.57 -38.30
N ARG A 159 6.02 -15.53 -38.02
CA ARG A 159 7.35 -15.58 -38.67
C ARG A 159 7.16 -16.02 -40.12
N PRO A 160 7.83 -15.40 -41.10
CA PRO A 160 7.91 -15.95 -42.44
C PRO A 160 8.96 -17.06 -42.50
N GLU A 161 8.56 -18.27 -42.88
CA GLU A 161 9.45 -19.26 -43.50
C GLU A 161 9.55 -18.96 -44.99
N SER A 162 10.76 -18.71 -45.50
CA SER A 162 11.37 -19.43 -46.64
C SER A 162 12.56 -18.65 -47.23
N ALA A 163 13.75 -19.21 -47.03
CA ALA A 163 14.81 -19.40 -48.02
C ALA A 163 15.90 -20.31 -47.43
#